data_AF-A0A7U9TK93-F1
#
_entry.id   AF-A0A7U9TK93-F1
#
_cell.length_a   1.000
_cell.length_b   1.000
_cell.length_c   1.000
_cell.angle_alpha   90.00
_cell.angle_beta   90.00
_cell.angle_gamma   90.00
#
_symmetry.space_group_name_H-M   'P 1'
#
loop_
_entity.id
_entity.type
_entity.pdbx_description
1 polymer ?
#
loop_
_entity_poly.entity_id
_entity_poly.type
_entity_poly.pdbx_seq_one_letter_code
_entity_poly.pdbx_strand_id
1 'polypeptide(L)'
;MNKNAHINVSVEEKTKEEVDEILDSLGINMSTAIDLYLNQIRLKKGIPFEVKIPKNNIHNKTKDLAEALNLTGGKTFPKKFNKIISLYARGDIDYDVAIYAIKKEYSNV
;
A
#
# COMPACT_ATOMS: atom_id res chain seq x y z
N MET A 1 -37.26 -1.64 25.82
CA MET A 1 -37.24 -1.33 24.38
C MET A 1 -35.86 -0.83 24.01
N ASN A 2 -35.13 -1.54 23.15
CA ASN A 2 -33.92 -0.98 22.54
C ASN A 2 -34.32 0.09 21.53
N LYS A 3 -33.72 1.27 21.60
CA LYS A 3 -33.91 2.31 20.60
C LYS A 3 -33.04 1.95 19.40
N ASN A 4 -33.67 1.58 18.29
CA ASN A 4 -32.97 1.40 17.04
C ASN A 4 -32.69 2.77 16.42
N ALA A 5 -31.47 2.97 15.94
CA ALA A 5 -31.08 4.15 15.18
C ALA A 5 -30.84 3.72 13.72
N HIS A 6 -31.23 4.57 12.78
CA HIS A 6 -31.06 4.32 11.35
C HIS A 6 -29.96 5.22 10.78
N ILE A 7 -29.15 4.68 9.88
CA ILE A 7 -28.08 5.39 9.19
C ILE A 7 -28.37 5.30 7.69
N ASN A 8 -28.47 6.46 7.04
CA ASN A 8 -28.63 6.56 5.59
C ASN A 8 -27.35 7.20 5.02
N VAL A 9 -26.71 6.52 4.06
CA VAL A 9 -25.48 7.00 3.42
C VAL A 9 -25.66 6.91 1.90
N SER A 10 -25.27 7.96 1.19
CA SER A 10 -25.19 7.96 -0.27
C SER A 10 -23.80 7.51 -0.69
N VAL A 11 -23.75 6.54 -1.61
CA VAL A 11 -22.52 6.00 -2.20
C VAL A 11 -22.71 5.93 -3.71
N GLU A 12 -21.61 5.95 -4.46
CA GLU A 12 -21.66 5.73 -5.90
C GLU A 12 -22.11 4.29 -6.20
N GLU A 13 -22.98 4.14 -7.20
CA GLU A 13 -23.58 2.84 -7.56
C GLU A 13 -22.53 1.79 -7.89
N LYS A 14 -21.54 2.15 -8.72
CA LYS A 14 -20.42 1.26 -9.06
C LYS A 14 -19.64 0.81 -7.83
N THR A 15 -19.36 1.73 -6.89
CA THR A 15 -18.65 1.38 -5.64
C THR A 15 -19.48 0.42 -4.80
N LYS A 16 -20.81 0.62 -4.75
CA LYS A 16 -21.71 -0.27 -4.02
C LYS A 16 -21.70 -1.68 -4.60
N GLU A 17 -21.83 -1.81 -5.92
CA GLU A 17 -21.81 -3.11 -6.62
C GLU A 17 -20.50 -3.86 -6.38
N GLU A 18 -19.35 -3.19 -6.57
CA GLU A 18 -18.03 -3.78 -6.34
C GLU A 18 -17.85 -4.27 -4.89
N VAL A 19 -18.33 -3.49 -3.91
CA VAL A 19 -18.23 -3.87 -2.50
C VAL A 19 -19.20 -5.01 -2.16
N ASP A 20 -20.43 -5.00 -2.68
CA ASP A 20 -21.40 -6.07 -2.46
C ASP A 20 -20.85 -7.42 -2.94
N GLU A 21 -20.23 -7.49 -4.13
CA GLU A 21 -19.57 -8.72 -4.61
C GLU A 21 -18.47 -9.23 -3.67
N ILE A 22 -17.66 -8.33 -3.12
CA ILE A 22 -16.59 -8.68 -2.16
C ILE A 22 -17.21 -9.21 -0.87
N LEU A 23 -18.23 -8.54 -0.33
CA LEU A 23 -18.89 -8.93 0.91
C LEU A 23 -19.62 -10.28 0.78
N ASP A 24 -20.25 -10.52 -0.37
CA ASP A 24 -20.90 -11.81 -0.69
C ASP A 24 -19.87 -12.95 -0.70
N SER A 25 -18.67 -12.72 -1.25
CA SER A 25 -17.58 -13.70 -1.19
C SER A 25 -17.12 -14.02 0.23
N LEU A 26 -17.32 -13.08 1.17
CA LEU A 26 -17.06 -13.25 2.60
C LEU A 26 -18.27 -13.79 3.38
N GLY A 27 -19.42 -13.97 2.72
CA GLY A 27 -20.65 -14.47 3.31
C GLY A 27 -21.36 -13.47 4.24
N ILE A 28 -21.12 -12.17 4.07
CA ILE A 28 -21.75 -11.11 4.86
C ILE A 28 -22.41 -10.08 3.95
N ASN A 29 -23.46 -9.42 4.44
CA ASN A 29 -24.11 -8.33 3.69
C ASN A 29 -23.56 -6.96 4.11
N MET A 30 -23.90 -5.93 3.33
CA MET A 30 -23.54 -4.54 3.59
C MET A 30 -23.88 -4.08 5.03
N SER A 31 -25.09 -4.40 5.52
CA SER A 31 -25.50 -4.00 6.88
C SER A 31 -24.62 -4.61 7.97
N THR A 32 -24.23 -5.88 7.81
CA THR A 32 -23.32 -6.58 8.73
C THR A 32 -21.93 -5.97 8.69
N ALA A 33 -21.42 -5.64 7.50
CA ALA A 33 -20.13 -4.98 7.34
C ALA A 33 -20.09 -3.59 8.01
N ILE A 34 -21.15 -2.80 7.85
CA ILE A 34 -21.28 -1.49 8.51
C ILE A 34 -21.36 -1.64 10.04
N ASP A 35 -22.11 -2.62 10.56
CA ASP A 35 -22.16 -2.87 12.00
C ASP A 35 -20.78 -3.29 12.55
N LEU A 36 -20.05 -4.14 11.83
CA LEU A 36 -18.67 -4.50 12.18
C LEU A 36 -17.75 -3.27 12.22
N TYR A 37 -17.85 -2.38 11.23
CA TYR A 37 -17.08 -1.14 11.19
C TYR A 37 -17.35 -0.25 12.41
N LEU A 38 -18.63 -0.03 12.77
CA LEU A 38 -19.01 0.77 13.93
C LEU A 38 -18.53 0.13 15.25
N ASN A 39 -18.64 -1.19 15.36
CA ASN A 39 -18.16 -1.93 16.53
C ASN A 39 -16.62 -1.84 16.65
N GLN A 40 -15.89 -1.89 15.54
CA GLN A 40 -14.44 -1.69 15.54
C GLN A 40 -14.05 -0.29 16.03
N ILE A 41 -14.78 0.76 15.59
CA ILE A 41 -14.59 2.12 16.12
C ILE A 41 -14.81 2.15 17.63
N ARG A 42 -15.92 1.56 18.09
CA ARG A 42 -16.29 1.54 19.51
C ARG A 42 -15.23 0.85 20.38
N LEU A 43 -14.70 -0.28 19.90
CA LEU A 43 -13.70 -1.09 20.60
C LEU A 43 -12.32 -0.42 20.63
N LYS A 44 -11.88 0.12 19.48
CA LYS A 44 -10.53 0.69 19.34
C LYS A 44 -10.43 2.16 19.73
N LYS A 45 -11.56 2.83 19.96
CA LYS A 45 -11.62 4.28 20.21
C LYS A 45 -10.91 5.09 19.11
N GLY A 46 -11.06 4.65 17.87
CA GLY A 46 -10.39 5.23 16.71
C GLY A 46 -10.90 4.64 15.41
N ILE A 47 -10.44 5.20 14.28
CA ILE A 47 -10.79 4.71 12.95
C ILE A 47 -10.11 3.34 12.73
N PRO A 48 -10.83 2.30 12.28
CA PRO A 48 -10.35 0.92 12.26
C PRO A 48 -9.55 0.58 11.01
N PHE A 49 -8.89 1.59 10.43
CA PHE A 49 -7.92 1.45 9.36
C PHE A 49 -6.87 2.54 9.56
N GLU A 50 -5.71 2.33 8.96
CA GLU A 50 -4.58 3.24 9.11
C GLU A 50 -4.82 4.55 8.34
N VAL A 51 -4.92 5.67 9.06
CA VAL A 51 -5.06 7.00 8.45
C VAL A 51 -3.68 7.54 8.10
N LYS A 52 -3.17 7.11 6.95
CA LYS A 52 -1.93 7.63 6.38
C LYS A 52 -2.21 8.17 4.98
N ILE A 53 -1.61 9.31 4.67
CA ILE A 53 -1.38 9.68 3.27
C ILE A 53 -0.45 8.59 2.73
N PRO A 54 -0.85 7.81 1.70
CA PRO A 54 0.01 6.78 1.14
C PRO A 54 1.28 7.46 0.67
N LYS A 55 2.38 7.28 1.42
CA LYS A 55 3.68 7.72 0.95
C LYS A 55 3.92 6.89 -0.30
N ASN A 56 4.06 7.55 -1.44
CA ASN A 56 4.48 6.93 -2.68
C ASN A 56 5.97 6.54 -2.53
N ASN A 57 6.25 5.58 -1.64
CA ASN A 57 7.56 5.20 -1.13
C ASN A 57 8.48 4.72 -2.26
N ILE A 58 7.89 4.27 -3.37
CA ILE A 58 8.59 3.78 -4.53
C ILE A 58 9.42 4.89 -5.18
N HIS A 59 8.88 6.12 -5.28
CA HIS A 59 9.56 7.20 -5.98
C HIS A 59 10.76 7.75 -5.19
N ASN A 60 10.60 7.89 -3.86
CA ASN A 60 11.68 8.35 -2.98
C ASN A 60 12.81 7.32 -2.91
N LYS A 61 12.47 6.04 -2.73
CA LYS A 61 13.48 4.96 -2.68
C LYS A 61 14.27 4.82 -3.98
N THR A 62 13.63 5.00 -5.13
CA THR A 62 14.34 4.97 -6.42
C THR A 62 15.30 6.15 -6.56
N LYS A 63 14.92 7.33 -6.03
CA LYS A 63 15.76 8.53 -6.00
C LYS A 63 16.98 8.33 -5.09
N ASP A 64 16.81 7.75 -3.91
CA ASP A 64 17.90 7.49 -2.95
C ASP A 64 18.99 6.58 -3.56
N LEU A 65 18.59 5.55 -4.32
CA LEU A 65 19.53 4.68 -5.05
C LEU A 65 20.21 5.41 -6.22
N ALA A 66 19.52 6.33 -6.89
CA ALA A 66 20.06 7.03 -8.06
C ALA A 66 21.16 8.03 -7.64
N GLU A 67 20.93 8.68 -6.50
CA GLU A 67 21.90 9.56 -5.85
C GLU A 67 23.16 8.79 -5.43
N ALA A 68 22.99 7.61 -4.83
CA ALA A 68 24.08 6.74 -4.36
C ALA A 68 25.05 6.27 -5.45
N LEU A 69 24.55 6.07 -6.67
CA LEU A 69 25.35 5.64 -7.82
C LEU A 69 25.96 6.82 -8.59
N ASN A 70 25.88 8.05 -8.06
CA ASN A 70 26.28 9.28 -8.76
C ASN A 70 25.63 9.40 -10.15
N LEU A 71 24.40 8.89 -10.33
CA LEU A 71 23.62 9.05 -11.56
C LEU A 71 22.91 10.42 -11.57
N THR A 72 23.59 11.46 -11.08
CA THR A 72 23.11 12.84 -10.88
C THR A 72 22.93 13.62 -12.20
N GLY A 73 22.71 12.91 -13.31
CA GLY A 73 22.55 13.48 -14.65
C GLY A 73 21.27 13.00 -15.36
N GLY A 74 20.27 12.49 -14.63
CA GLY A 74 19.00 12.05 -15.24
C GLY A 74 19.09 10.74 -16.03
N LYS A 75 20.12 9.92 -15.79
CA LYS A 75 20.23 8.59 -16.39
C LYS A 75 19.36 7.59 -15.64
N THR A 76 18.51 6.88 -16.37
CA THR A 76 17.71 5.78 -15.83
C THR A 76 18.61 4.58 -15.52
N PHE A 77 18.26 3.80 -14.50
CA PHE A 77 19.02 2.60 -14.16
C PHE A 77 19.01 1.61 -15.33
N PRO A 78 20.14 0.93 -15.58
CA PRO A 78 20.16 -0.23 -16.47
C PRO A 78 19.06 -1.24 -16.09
N LYS A 79 18.33 -1.75 -17.08
CA LYS A 79 17.21 -2.69 -16.88
C LYS A 79 17.59 -3.91 -16.04
N LYS A 80 18.86 -4.33 -16.06
CA LYS A 80 19.37 -5.44 -15.22
C LYS A 80 19.13 -5.24 -13.72
N PHE A 81 19.15 -3.99 -13.23
CA PHE A 81 18.95 -3.69 -11.82
C PHE A 81 17.48 -3.54 -11.41
N ASN A 82 16.52 -3.63 -12.34
CA ASN A 82 15.10 -3.46 -12.04
C ASN A 82 14.61 -4.38 -10.92
N LYS A 83 15.16 -5.60 -10.84
CA LYS A 83 14.83 -6.55 -9.78
C LYS A 83 15.33 -6.10 -8.40
N ILE A 84 16.56 -5.58 -8.32
CA ILE A 84 17.13 -5.10 -7.05
C ILE A 84 16.39 -3.84 -6.59
N ILE A 85 16.10 -2.94 -7.52
CA ILE A 85 15.35 -1.70 -7.25
C ILE A 85 13.94 -2.01 -6.76
N SER A 86 13.24 -2.98 -7.36
CA SER A 86 11.88 -3.34 -6.93
C SER A 86 11.85 -4.02 -5.56
N LEU A 87 12.87 -4.81 -5.22
CA LEU A 87 13.03 -5.38 -3.87
C LEU A 87 13.25 -4.29 -2.83
N TYR A 88 14.12 -3.33 -3.10
CA TYR A 88 14.35 -2.19 -2.18
C TYR A 88 13.11 -1.31 -2.06
N ALA A 89 12.46 -0.97 -3.18
CA ALA A 89 11.25 -0.17 -3.21
C ALA A 89 10.13 -0.77 -2.34
N ARG A 90 9.92 -2.09 -2.46
CA ARG A 90 8.97 -2.84 -1.62
C ARG A 90 9.40 -2.96 -0.16
N GLY A 91 10.68 -2.76 0.14
CA GLY A 91 11.24 -2.89 1.48
C GLY A 91 11.65 -4.33 1.83
N ASP A 92 11.77 -5.19 0.82
CA ASP A 92 12.21 -6.58 0.99
C ASP A 92 13.72 -6.69 1.28
N ILE A 93 14.49 -5.67 0.90
CA ILE A 93 15.92 -5.52 1.19
C ILE A 93 16.21 -4.11 1.69
N ASP A 94 17.23 -3.97 2.54
CA ASP A 94 17.73 -2.68 2.98
C ASP A 94 18.61 -2.01 1.91
N TYR A 95 18.99 -0.75 2.19
CA TYR A 95 19.79 0.07 1.29
C TYR A 95 21.19 -0.52 1.04
N ASP A 96 21.86 -1.00 2.08
CA ASP A 96 23.23 -1.51 1.99
C ASP A 96 23.28 -2.79 1.16
N VAL A 97 22.29 -3.67 1.32
CA VAL A 97 22.11 -4.89 0.53
C VAL A 97 21.84 -4.55 -0.93
N ALA A 98 21.01 -3.53 -1.22
CA ALA A 98 20.75 -3.10 -2.58
C ALA A 98 22.01 -2.56 -3.27
N ILE A 99 22.80 -1.71 -2.59
CA ILE A 99 24.06 -1.17 -3.10
C ILE A 99 25.09 -2.29 -3.31
N TYR A 100 25.19 -3.23 -2.38
CA TYR A 100 26.10 -4.38 -2.49
C TYR A 100 25.75 -5.25 -3.70
N ALA A 101 24.47 -5.58 -3.89
CA ALA A 101 24.00 -6.39 -5.01
C ALA A 101 24.31 -5.71 -6.36
N ILE A 102 24.05 -4.41 -6.47
CA ILE A 102 24.35 -3.64 -7.69
C ILE A 102 25.86 -3.64 -7.97
N LYS A 103 26.70 -3.36 -6.96
CA LYS A 103 28.16 -3.36 -7.11
C LYS A 103 28.69 -4.72 -7.55
N LYS A 104 28.22 -5.81 -6.93
CA LYS A 104 28.58 -7.18 -7.31
C LYS A 104 28.21 -7.50 -8.76
N GLU A 105 27.06 -7.02 -9.21
CA GLU A 105 26.57 -7.22 -10.58
C GLU A 105 27.28 -6.31 -11.61
N TYR A 106 27.96 -5.24 -11.18
CA TYR A 106 28.91 -4.48 -11.99
C TYR A 106 30.28 -5.16 -12.12
N SER A 107 30.77 -5.83 -11.08
CA SER A 107 32.09 -6.48 -11.09
C SER A 107 32.14 -7.82 -11.85
N ASN A 108 30.99 -8.38 -12.21
CA ASN A 108 30.89 -9.62 -13.00
C ASN A 108 30.81 -9.37 -14.52
N VAL A 109 31.21 -8.18 -14.98
CA VAL A 109 31.33 -7.79 -16.40
C VAL A 109 32.77 -7.35 -16.64
#